data_AF-A0A838QM91-F1
#
_entry.id   AF-A0A838QM91-F1
#
_cell.length_a   1.000
_cell.length_b   1.000
_cell.length_c   1.000
_cell.angle_alpha   90.00
_cell.angle_beta   90.00
_cell.angle_gamma   90.00
#
_symmetry.space_group_name_H-M   'P 1'
#
loop_
_entity.id
_entity.type
_entity.pdbx_description
1 polymer ?
#
loop_
_entity_poly.entity_id
_entity_poly.type
_entity_poly.pdbx_seq_one_letter_code
_entity_poly.pdbx_strand_id
1 'polypeptide(L)' 'MNVQQIEAIRDQTISQIQDLLATAGPTISVNGADVVWAPLLASLQRMLDWCDGKLTEYQPYEVRSRGET' A
#
# COMPACT_ATOMS: atom_id res chain seq x y z
N MET A 1 16.80 0.10 -4.23
CA MET A 1 15.67 0.87 -3.68
C MET A 1 16.14 1.52 -2.40
N ASN A 2 15.93 2.82 -2.21
CA ASN A 2 16.17 3.51 -0.94
C ASN A 2 14.84 3.66 -0.16
N VAL A 3 14.90 3.84 1.16
CA VAL A 3 13.77 4.14 2.05
C VAL A 3 12.86 5.21 1.47
N GLN A 4 13.42 6.34 1.02
CA GLN A 4 12.64 7.45 0.46
C GLN A 4 11.82 7.04 -0.78
N GLN A 5 12.33 6.10 -1.57
CA GLN A 5 11.62 5.57 -2.74
C GLN A 5 10.49 4.64 -2.31
N ILE A 6 10.69 3.85 -1.25
CA ILE A 6 9.67 2.94 -0.72
C ILE A 6 8.54 3.74 -0.06
N GLU A 7 8.86 4.81 0.67
CA GLU A 7 7.88 5.76 1.20
C GLU A 7 7.07 6.42 0.09
N ALA A 8 7.73 6.89 -0.98
CA ALA A 8 7.02 7.46 -2.13
C ALA A 8 6.07 6.46 -2.80
N ILE A 9 6.49 5.19 -2.96
CA ILE A 9 5.63 4.13 -3.50
C ILE A 9 4.46 3.84 -2.56
N ARG A 10 4.69 3.80 -1.24
CA ARG A 10 3.65 3.61 -0.22
C ARG A 10 2.60 4.72 -0.29
N ASP A 11 3.02 5.98 -0.30
CA ASP A 11 2.11 7.13 -0.35
C ASP A 11 1.32 7.15 -1.67
N GLN A 12 1.97 6.86 -2.79
CA GLN A 12 1.31 6.72 -4.08
C GLN A 12 0.28 5.59 -4.09
N THR A 13 0.59 4.46 -3.45
CA THR A 13 -0.32 3.31 -3.33
C THR A 13 -1.53 3.66 -2.47
N ILE A 14 -1.33 4.38 -1.36
CA ILE A 14 -2.42 4.87 -0.51
C ILE A 14 -3.33 5.81 -1.30
N SER A 15 -2.76 6.76 -2.06
CA SER A 15 -3.54 7.66 -2.91
C SER A 15 -4.38 6.88 -3.93
N GLN A 16 -3.80 5.90 -4.59
CA GLN A 16 -4.53 5.06 -5.56
C GLN A 16 -5.67 4.28 -4.91
N ILE A 17 -5.48 3.76 -3.70
CA ILE A 17 -6.55 3.09 -2.94
C ILE A 17 -7.67 4.09 -2.63
N GLN A 18 -7.34 5.31 -2.19
CA GLN A 18 -8.35 6.33 -1.89
C GLN A 18 -9.14 6.75 -3.13
N ASP A 19 -8.45 6.99 -4.25
CA ASP A 19 -9.08 7.32 -5.53
C ASP A 19 -10.00 6.19 -6.00
N LEU A 20 -9.54 4.95 -5.85
CA LEU A 20 -10.29 3.76 -6.16
C LEU A 20 -11.56 3.68 -5.28
N LEU A 21 -11.44 3.87 -3.96
CA LEU A 21 -12.54 3.87 -2.97
C LEU A 21 -13.51 5.04 -3.13
N ALA A 22 -13.09 6.14 -3.74
CA ALA A 22 -13.95 7.27 -4.06
C ALA A 22 -14.89 6.98 -5.25
N THR A 23 -14.66 5.91 -6.02
CA THR A 23 -15.57 5.52 -7.09
C THR A 23 -16.85 4.91 -6.54
N ALA A 24 -18.00 5.31 -7.10
CA ALA A 24 -19.32 4.99 -6.54
C ALA A 24 -19.77 3.52 -6.71
N GLY A 25 -18.94 2.64 -7.28
CA GLY A 25 -19.35 1.28 -7.63
C GLY A 25 -18.19 0.28 -7.71
N PRO A 26 -18.51 -1.04 -7.66
CA PRO A 26 -17.50 -2.09 -7.61
C PRO A 26 -16.78 -2.35 -8.95
N THR A 27 -17.05 -1.51 -9.95
CA THR A 27 -16.51 -1.61 -11.29
C THR A 27 -16.07 -0.22 -11.71
N ILE A 28 -14.85 -0.12 -12.22
CA ILE A 28 -14.28 1.12 -12.75
C ILE A 28 -13.98 0.93 -14.24
N SER A 29 -14.16 1.98 -15.04
CA SER A 29 -13.76 1.95 -16.44
C SER A 29 -12.31 2.44 -16.57
N VAL A 30 -11.41 1.55 -16.98
CA VAL A 30 -10.00 1.85 -17.25
C VAL A 30 -9.76 1.69 -18.74
N ASN A 31 -9.35 2.77 -19.43
CA ASN A 31 -9.11 2.76 -20.88
C ASN A 31 -10.28 2.20 -21.71
N GLY A 32 -11.52 2.44 -21.27
CA GLY A 32 -12.73 1.94 -21.94
C GLY A 32 -13.06 0.47 -21.66
N ALA A 33 -12.32 -0.20 -20.77
CA ALA A 33 -12.64 -1.52 -20.27
C ALA A 33 -13.18 -1.44 -18.84
N ASP A 34 -14.29 -2.12 -18.58
CA ASP A 34 -14.85 -2.24 -17.24
C ASP A 34 -14.10 -3.31 -16.45
N VAL A 35 -13.50 -2.88 -15.34
CA VAL A 35 -12.68 -3.72 -14.48
C VAL A 35 -13.32 -3.74 -13.09
N VAL A 36 -13.57 -4.93 -12.57
CA VAL A 36 -13.95 -5.10 -11.17
C VAL A 36 -12.78 -4.64 -10.32
N TRP A 37 -13.02 -3.67 -9.44
CA TRP A 37 -11.95 -3.04 -8.68
C TRP A 37 -11.40 -3.91 -7.53
N ALA A 38 -12.10 -4.97 -7.11
CA ALA A 38 -11.71 -5.79 -5.96
C ALA A 38 -10.35 -6.53 -6.16
N PRO A 39 -10.08 -7.18 -7.31
CA PRO A 39 -8.75 -7.70 -7.62
C PRO A 39 -7.64 -6.63 -7.65
N LEU A 40 -7.98 -5.41 -8.10
CA LEU A 40 -7.05 -4.28 -8.13
C LEU A 40 -6.74 -3.80 -6.71
N LEU A 41 -7.76 -3.60 -5.88
CA LEU A 41 -7.63 -3.23 -4.47
C LEU A 41 -6.79 -4.25 -3.69
N ALA A 42 -7.03 -5.56 -3.90
CA ALA A 42 -6.24 -6.61 -3.27
C ALA A 42 -4.76 -6.57 -3.70
N SER A 43 -4.48 -6.16 -4.94
CA SER A 43 -3.11 -6.01 -5.43
C SER A 43 -2.41 -4.78 -4.84
N LEU A 44 -3.14 -3.65 -4.72
CA LEU A 44 -2.65 -2.44 -4.05
C LEU A 44 -2.39 -2.68 -2.55
N GLN A 45 -3.26 -3.41 -1.87
CA GLN A 45 -3.06 -3.80 -0.46
C GLN A 45 -1.80 -4.66 -0.28
N ARG A 46 -1.57 -5.67 -1.13
CA ARG A 46 -0.33 -6.47 -1.08
C ARG A 46 0.92 -5.62 -1.32
N MET A 47 0.84 -4.62 -2.19
CA MET A 47 1.95 -3.70 -2.43
C MET A 47 2.21 -2.82 -1.21
N LEU A 48 1.16 -2.38 -0.52
CA LEU A 48 1.25 -1.64 0.74
C LEU A 48 1.91 -2.49 1.83
N ASP A 49 1.48 -3.74 2.00
CA ASP A 49 2.08 -4.69 2.96
C ASP A 49 3.56 -4.93 2.68
N TRP A 50 3.93 -5.04 1.40
CA TRP A 50 5.33 -5.17 0.99
C TRP A 50 6.15 -3.92 1.32
N CYS A 51 5.60 -2.72 1.10
CA CYS A 51 6.26 -1.47 1.46
C CYS A 51 6.47 -1.36 2.97
N ASP A 52 5.44 -1.66 3.77
CA ASP A 52 5.52 -1.63 5.24
C ASP A 52 6.54 -2.65 5.76
N GLY A 53 6.55 -3.86 5.21
CA GLY A 53 7.57 -4.87 5.53
C GLY A 53 8.98 -4.41 5.20
N LYS A 54 9.18 -3.80 4.02
CA LYS A 54 10.49 -3.27 3.61
C LYS A 54 10.93 -2.09 4.49
N LEU A 55 10.05 -1.14 4.77
CA LEU A 55 10.37 -0.01 5.66
C LEU A 55 10.75 -0.48 7.06
N THR A 56 10.11 -1.55 7.55
CA THR A 56 10.48 -2.21 8.81
C THR A 56 11.90 -2.79 8.75
N GLU A 57 12.30 -3.43 7.65
CA GLU A 57 13.67 -3.92 7.44
C GLU A 57 14.72 -2.78 7.41
N TYR A 58 14.34 -1.59 6.95
CA TYR A 58 15.22 -0.43 6.89
C TYR A 58 15.29 0.37 8.19
N GLN A 59 14.38 0.16 9.13
CA GLN A 59 14.57 0.68 10.48
C GLN A 59 15.70 -0.13 11.14
N PRO A 60 16.87 0.46 11.45
CA PRO A 60 17.85 -0.23 12.28
C PRO A 60 17.16 -0.49 13.61
N TYR A 61 16.98 -1.76 13.93
CA TYR A 61 16.25 -2.20 15.11
C TYR A 61 16.73 -1.44 16.36
N GLU A 62 15.95 -0.47 16.87
CA GLU A 62 15.85 -0.34 18.32
C GLU A 62 14.86 -1.43 18.71
N VAL A 63 15.37 -2.64 18.98
CA VAL A 63 14.59 -3.65 19.70
C VAL A 63 14.30 -3.04 21.07
N ARG A 64 13.20 -2.29 21.18
CA ARG A 64 12.60 -2.00 22.47
C ARG A 64 11.97 -3.29 22.94
N SER A 65 12.80 -4.14 23.54
CA SER A 65 12.33 -5.13 24.50
C SER A 65 11.57 -4.34 25.56
N ARG A 66 10.24 -4.27 25.43
CA ARG A 66 9.39 -3.83 26.52
C ARG A 66 9.53 -4.94 27.57
N GLY A 67 10.46 -4.75 28.50
CA GLY A 67 10.53 -5.55 29.70
C GLY A 67 9.21 -5.36 30.43
N GLU A 68 8.33 -6.35 30.34
CA GLU A 68 7.20 -6.43 31.25
C GLU A 68 7.79 -6.70 32.64
N THR A 69 7.46 -5.80 33.58
CA THR A 69 7.82 -5.90 35.01
C THR A 69 6.64 -6.42 35.78
#